data_AF-A0A358RKE9-F1
#
_entry.id   AF-A0A358RKE9-F1
#
_cell.length_a   1.000
_cell.length_b   1.000
_cell.length_c   1.000
_cell.angle_alpha   90.00
_cell.angle_beta   90.00
_cell.angle_gamma   90.00
#
_symmetry.space_group_name_H-M   'P 1'
#
loop_
_entity.id
_entity.type
_entity.pdbx_description
1 polymer ?
#
loop_
_entity_poly.entity_id
_entity_poly.type
_entity_poly.pdbx_seq_one_letter_code
_entity_poly.pdbx_strand_id
1 'polypeptide(L)' 'EVLYPAMEDFSLDLVTGTGPMARSIRIPLKRFTLIGATTRAGMLSSPLRDRFGMSLRLEMYTDEELKRIVMRSSGILG' A
#
# COMPACT_ATOMS: atom_id res chain seq x y z
N GLU A 1 -1.67 4.22 -13.78
CA GLU A 1 -0.40 3.56 -14.17
C GLU A 1 0.86 4.13 -13.52
N VAL A 2 0.80 5.19 -12.70
CA VAL A 2 1.97 5.84 -12.08
C VAL A 2 2.70 4.96 -11.04
N LEU A 3 1.99 4.03 -10.41
CA LEU A 3 2.51 3.24 -9.28
C LEU A 3 3.44 2.10 -9.69
N TYR A 4 3.26 1.49 -10.86
CA TYR A 4 4.06 0.32 -11.25
C TYR A 4 5.55 0.66 -11.43
N PRO A 5 5.91 1.73 -12.16
CA PRO A 5 7.32 2.14 -12.26
C PRO A 5 7.93 2.54 -10.91
N ALA A 6 7.12 3.04 -9.98
CA ALA A 6 7.59 3.38 -8.64
C ALA A 6 7.91 2.14 -7.81
N MET A 7 7.14 1.07 -7.97
CA MET A 7 7.33 -0.20 -7.25
C MET A 7 8.44 -1.06 -7.84
N GLU A 8 8.57 -1.09 -9.17
CA GLU A 8 9.51 -1.97 -9.89
C GLU A 8 10.88 -1.30 -10.09
N ASP A 9 10.88 -0.07 -10.58
CA ASP A 9 12.08 0.63 -11.05
C ASP A 9 12.51 1.77 -10.11
N PHE A 10 11.76 2.03 -9.03
CA PHE A 10 11.94 3.22 -8.18
C PHE A 10 12.02 4.50 -9.01
N SER A 11 11.08 4.68 -9.94
CA SER A 11 11.00 5.88 -10.78
C SER A 11 9.56 6.32 -10.99
N LEU A 12 9.37 7.61 -11.27
CA LEU A 12 8.08 8.22 -11.49
C LEU A 12 8.06 8.96 -12.82
N ASP A 13 7.13 8.61 -13.70
CA ASP A 13 6.92 9.33 -14.94
C ASP A 13 5.84 10.40 -14.73
N LEU A 14 6.24 11.68 -14.81
CA LEU A 14 5.35 12.83 -14.70
C LEU A 14 5.21 13.53 -16.04
N VAL A 15 3.97 13.71 -16.48
CA VAL A 15 3.66 14.56 -17.63
C VAL A 15 3.62 16.01 -17.16
N THR A 16 4.44 16.87 -17.77
CA THR A 16 4.45 18.31 -17.52
C THR A 16 4.05 19.08 -18.77
N GLY A 17 3.29 20.15 -18.60
CA GLY A 17 2.71 20.95 -19.70
C GLY A 17 1.34 20.44 -20.17
N THR A 18 0.72 21.17 -21.10
CA THR A 18 -0.58 20.83 -21.72
C THR A 18 -0.50 20.94 -23.24
N GLY A 19 -1.35 20.16 -23.93
CA GLY A 19 -1.42 20.19 -25.40
C GLY A 19 -0.15 19.67 -26.09
N PRO A 20 0.24 20.21 -27.26
CA PRO A 20 1.40 19.76 -28.03
C PRO A 20 2.75 19.93 -27.33
N MET A 21 2.79 20.74 -26.27
CA MET A 21 3.99 21.03 -25.48
C MET A 21 4.15 20.11 -24.27
N ALA A 22 3.23 19.15 -24.06
CA ALA A 22 3.34 18.19 -22.99
C ALA A 22 4.58 17.30 -23.19
N ARG A 23 5.43 17.21 -22.16
CA ARG A 23 6.60 16.33 -22.15
C ARG A 23 6.58 15.43 -20.92
N SER A 24 7.03 14.19 -21.08
CA SER A 24 7.19 13.25 -19.97
C SER A 24 8.57 13.43 -19.33
N ILE A 25 8.62 13.56 -18.01
CA ILE A 25 9.85 13.63 -17.22
C ILE A 25 9.88 12.41 -16.30
N ARG A 26 10.96 11.62 -16.38
CA ARG A 26 11.22 10.52 -15.47
C ARG A 26 12.03 11.00 -14.28
N ILE A 27 11.49 10.84 -13.07
CA ILE A 27 12.12 11.24 -11.82
C ILE A 27 12.56 9.99 -11.05
N PRO A 28 13.84 9.85 -10.67
CA PRO A 28 14.27 8.75 -9.81
C PRO A 28 13.74 8.94 -8.38
N LEU A 29 13.26 7.85 -7.79
CA LEU A 29 12.81 7.78 -6.41
C LEU A 29 13.89 7.13 -5.54
N LYS A 30 13.94 7.56 -4.27
CA LYS A 30 14.69 6.80 -3.26
C LYS A 30 13.98 5.48 -3.02
N ARG A 31 14.73 4.46 -2.59
CA ARG A 31 14.15 3.19 -2.13
C ARG A 31 13.17 3.45 -0.98
N PHE A 32 12.02 2.79 -1.04
CA PHE A 32 10.96 2.90 -0.04
C PHE A 32 10.23 1.57 0.12
N THR A 33 9.43 1.46 1.17
CA THR A 33 8.51 0.34 1.37
C THR A 33 7.10 0.81 1.12
N LEU A 34 6.43 0.26 0.11
CA LEU A 34 5.02 0.51 -0.12
C LEU A 34 4.18 -0.41 0.76
N ILE A 35 3.32 0.18 1.60
CA ILE A 35 2.35 -0.56 2.41
C ILE A 35 0.96 -0.23 1.86
N GLY A 36 0.25 -1.25 1.38
CA GLY A 36 -1.14 -1.15 0.92
C GLY A 36 -2.10 -1.75 1.94
N ALA A 37 -3.23 -1.07 2.17
CA ALA A 37 -4.32 -1.58 3.00
C ALA A 37 -5.64 -1.49 2.21
N THR A 38 -6.42 -2.57 2.21
CA THR A 38 -7.74 -2.61 1.58
C THR A 38 -8.66 -3.57 2.34
N THR A 39 -9.94 -3.23 2.44
CA THR A 39 -10.99 -4.15 2.94
C THR A 39 -11.52 -5.07 1.83
N ARG A 40 -11.12 -4.82 0.58
CA ARG A 40 -11.63 -5.51 -0.62
C ARG A 40 -10.48 -5.88 -1.55
N ALA A 41 -9.68 -6.87 -1.14
CA ALA A 41 -8.55 -7.35 -1.92
C ALA A 41 -8.93 -7.84 -3.33
N GLY A 42 -10.15 -8.35 -3.52
CA GLY A 42 -10.65 -8.79 -4.83
C GLY A 42 -10.90 -7.66 -5.84
N MET A 43 -10.96 -6.40 -5.41
CA MET A 43 -11.08 -5.25 -6.32
C MET A 43 -9.73 -4.73 -6.81
N LEU A 44 -8.62 -5.23 -6.26
CA LEU A 44 -7.30 -4.89 -6.78
C LEU A 44 -7.07 -5.68 -8.07
N SER A 45 -6.67 -4.97 -9.13
CA SER A 45 -6.24 -5.59 -10.38
C SER A 45 -5.08 -6.56 -10.09
N SER A 46 -5.08 -7.76 -10.69
CA SER A 46 -4.00 -8.74 -10.53
C SER A 46 -2.60 -8.12 -10.70
N PRO A 47 -2.33 -7.27 -11.74
CA PRO A 47 -1.01 -6.67 -11.90
C PRO A 47 -0.54 -5.84 -10.68
N LEU A 48 -1.41 -5.05 -10.06
CA LEU A 48 -1.04 -4.29 -8.86
C LEU A 48 -0.77 -5.21 -7.67
N ARG A 49 -1.62 -6.22 -7.47
CA ARG A 49 -1.52 -7.16 -6.35
C ARG A 49 -0.25 -8.01 -6.44
N ASP A 50 0.09 -8.49 -7.63
CA ASP A 50 1.21 -9.41 -7.86
C ASP A 50 2.58 -8.71 -7.65
N ARG A 51 2.60 -7.38 -7.57
CA ARG A 51 3.80 -6.58 -7.23
C ARG A 51 4.04 -6.43 -5.74
N PHE A 52 3.12 -6.84 -4.88
CA PHE A 52 3.35 -6.88 -3.43
C PHE A 52 4.06 -8.19 -3.06
N GLY A 53 5.31 -8.09 -2.59
CA GLY A 53 6.10 -9.25 -2.14
C GLY A 53 5.56 -9.91 -0.86
N MET A 54 4.67 -9.23 -0.12
CA MET A 54 3.98 -9.76 1.05
C MET A 54 2.50 -9.40 0.98
N SER A 55 1.63 -10.37 1.26
CA SER A 55 0.19 -10.17 1.40
C SER A 55 -0.25 -10.77 2.74
N LEU A 56 -0.85 -9.94 3.57
CA LEU A 56 -1.36 -10.32 4.88
C LEU A 56 -2.87 -10.13 4.88
N ARG A 57 -3.61 -11.18 5.22
CA ARG A 57 -5.05 -11.11 5.46
C ARG A 57 -5.27 -11.06 6.96
N LEU A 58 -5.91 -10.00 7.42
CA LEU A 58 -6.35 -9.90 8.80
C LEU A 58 -7.67 -10.67 8.92
N GLU A 59 -7.71 -11.61 9.85
CA GLU A 59 -8.93 -12.28 10.27
C GLU A 59 -9.57 -11.53 11.43
N MET A 60 -10.84 -11.82 11.68
CA MET A 60 -11.49 -11.35 12.90
C MET A 60 -10.85 -12.02 14.11
N TYR A 61 -10.68 -11.25 15.18
CA TYR A 61 -10.26 -11.78 16.46
C TYR A 61 -11.31 -12.75 17.03
N THR A 62 -10.83 -13.77 17.73
CA THR A 62 -11.65 -14.61 18.59
C THR A 62 -12.04 -13.88 19.88
N ASP A 63 -13.09 -14.33 20.55
CA ASP A 63 -13.52 -13.76 21.84
C ASP A 63 -12.40 -13.80 22.90
N GLU A 64 -11.56 -14.85 22.89
CA GLU A 64 -10.44 -14.98 23.83
C GLU A 64 -9.32 -13.98 23.52
N GLU A 65 -9.04 -13.71 22.24
CA GLU A 65 -8.09 -12.67 21.85
C GLU A 65 -8.61 -11.28 22.19
N LEU A 66 -9.90 -11.01 21.96
CA LEU A 66 -10.55 -9.75 22.35
C LEU A 66 -10.48 -9.54 23.86
N LYS A 67 -10.79 -10.57 24.66
CA LYS A 67 -10.66 -10.54 26.11
C LYS A 67 -9.24 -10.17 26.53
N ARG A 68 -8.22 -10.78 25.91
CA ARG A 68 -6.80 -10.47 26.19
C ARG A 68 -6.46 -9.01 25.86
N ILE A 69 -6.94 -8.51 24.72
CA ILE A 69 -6.73 -7.11 24.29
C ILE A 69 -7.35 -6.13 25.31
N VAL A 70 -8.59 -6.39 25.74
CA VAL A 70 -9.30 -5.56 26.72
C VAL A 70 -8.58 -5.56 28.07
N MET A 71 -8.22 -6.74 28.59
CA MET A 71 -7.53 -6.86 29.88
C MET A 71 -6.15 -6.19 29.88
N ARG A 72 -5.40 -6.29 28.77
CA ARG A 72 -4.13 -5.57 28.61
C ARG A 72 -4.36 -4.06 28.59
N SER A 73 -5.38 -3.60 27.86
CA SER A 73 -5.64 -2.17 27.69
C SER A 73 -6.12 -1.53 29.00
N SER A 74 -6.96 -2.22 29.78
CA SER A 74 -7.40 -1.73 31.09
C SER A 74 -6.23 -1.57 32.06
N GLY A 75 -5.25 -2.49 32.06
CA GLY A 75 -4.05 -2.36 32.90
C GLY A 75 -3.07 -1.26 32.47
N ILE A 76 -3.18 -0.72 31.26
CA ILE A 76 -2.37 0.41 30.78
C ILE A 76 -3.07 1.74 31.07
N LEU A 77 -4.41 1.76 31.02
CA LEU A 77 -5.21 2.99 31.09
C LEU A 77 -5.83 3.25 32.47
N GLY A 78 -5.96 2.23 33.33
CA GLY A 78 -6.42 2.36 34.72
C GLY A 78 -5.25 2.50 35.69
#